data_AF-A0A1H8SMU1-F1
#
_entry.id   AF-A0A1H8SMU1-F1
#
_cell.length_a   1.000
_cell.length_b   1.000
_cell.length_c   1.000
_cell.angle_alpha   90.00
_cell.angle_beta   90.00
_cell.angle_gamma   90.00
#
_symmetry.space_group_name_H-M   'P 1'
#
loop_
_entity.id
_entity.type
_entity.pdbx_description
1 polymer ?
#
loop_
_entity_poly.entity_id
_entity_poly.type
_entity_poly.pdbx_seq_one_letter_code
_entity_poly.pdbx_strand_id
1 'polypeptide(L)'
;METAMAKVDAGERPVPRWRRYALAAAECLAETVWPTRCVICERLGSVLCERCRRALPYIDQWMACPRCGAPYGMRQCTECNRLSLRDTGFDDPPFDACVSAAFFSSAVARIVRTHKDGGERRLARDMAYAMACAIPPD
;
A
#
# COMPACT_ATOMS: atom_id res chain seq x y z
N MET A 1 -37.21 -34.27 -22.06
CA MET A 1 -36.38 -33.03 -22.02
C MET A 1 -36.23 -32.66 -20.55
N GLU A 2 -35.50 -33.51 -19.83
CA GLU A 2 -35.38 -33.47 -18.36
C GLU A 2 -34.31 -32.45 -17.94
N THR A 3 -34.73 -31.52 -17.10
CA THR A 3 -33.92 -30.60 -16.32
C THR A 3 -32.98 -31.36 -15.38
N ALA A 4 -31.67 -31.24 -15.63
CA ALA A 4 -30.64 -31.59 -14.66
C ALA A 4 -30.17 -30.31 -13.94
N MET A 5 -30.76 -30.04 -12.78
CA MET A 5 -30.16 -29.15 -11.77
C MET A 5 -28.89 -29.82 -11.24
N ALA A 6 -27.73 -29.31 -11.65
CA ALA A 6 -26.45 -29.68 -11.08
C ALA A 6 -26.45 -29.32 -9.58
N LYS A 7 -26.21 -30.33 -8.75
CA LYS A 7 -26.04 -30.21 -7.30
C LYS A 7 -24.80 -29.37 -6.99
N VAL A 8 -24.99 -28.27 -6.27
CA VAL A 8 -23.89 -27.52 -5.64
C VAL A 8 -23.64 -28.14 -4.28
N ASP A 9 -22.70 -29.07 -4.18
CA ASP A 9 -22.19 -29.60 -2.91
C ASP A 9 -20.71 -29.22 -2.76
N ALA A 10 -20.44 -28.22 -1.93
CA ALA A 10 -19.11 -27.99 -1.34
C ALA A 10 -19.23 -27.27 0.02
N GLY A 11 -19.79 -27.98 1.01
CA GLY A 11 -19.09 -28.31 2.26
C GLY A 11 -18.44 -27.22 3.13
N GLU A 12 -18.83 -25.95 3.11
CA GLU A 12 -18.34 -24.99 4.11
C GLU A 12 -19.16 -25.10 5.41
N ARG A 13 -18.57 -25.72 6.45
CA ARG A 13 -19.20 -25.82 7.78
C ARG A 13 -19.46 -24.41 8.32
N PRO A 14 -20.70 -24.02 8.63
CA PRO A 14 -20.96 -22.70 9.17
C PRO A 14 -20.21 -22.53 10.50
N VAL A 15 -19.33 -21.52 10.56
CA VAL A 15 -18.62 -21.17 11.79
C VAL A 15 -19.64 -20.90 12.90
N PRO A 16 -19.57 -21.60 14.05
CA PRO A 16 -20.51 -21.40 15.14
C PRO A 16 -20.54 -19.95 15.59
N ARG A 17 -21.73 -19.40 15.87
CA ARG A 17 -21.90 -18.00 16.28
C ARG A 17 -21.04 -17.63 17.50
N TRP A 18 -20.89 -18.55 18.47
CA TRP A 18 -20.05 -18.34 19.66
C TRP A 18 -18.59 -18.06 19.31
N ARG A 19 -18.05 -18.66 18.24
CA ARG A 19 -16.66 -18.43 17.80
C ARG A 19 -16.48 -17.00 17.27
N ARG A 20 -17.49 -16.46 16.58
CA ARG A 20 -17.47 -15.06 16.11
C ARG A 20 -17.51 -14.09 17.29
N TYR A 21 -18.38 -14.33 18.27
CA TYR A 21 -18.46 -13.51 19.47
C TYR A 21 -17.18 -13.59 20.32
N ALA A 22 -16.58 -14.78 20.44
CA ALA A 22 -15.32 -14.95 21.15
C ALA A 22 -14.17 -14.20 20.49
N LEU A 23 -14.06 -14.24 19.15
CA LEU A 23 -13.06 -13.47 18.40
C LEU A 23 -13.29 -11.96 18.55
N ALA A 24 -14.52 -11.49 18.44
CA ALA A 24 -14.86 -10.08 18.62
C ALA A 24 -14.55 -9.60 20.05
N ALA A 25 -14.87 -10.41 21.06
CA ALA A 25 -14.56 -10.10 22.46
C ALA A 25 -13.04 -10.04 22.69
N ALA A 26 -12.29 -10.97 22.10
CA ALA A 26 -10.83 -10.97 22.16
C ALA A 26 -10.24 -9.71 21.48
N GLU A 27 -10.80 -9.28 20.36
CA GLU A 27 -10.38 -8.06 19.66
C GLU A 27 -10.67 -6.80 20.49
N CYS A 28 -11.86 -6.69 21.10
CA CYS A 28 -12.19 -5.58 22.01
C CYS A 28 -11.25 -5.53 23.23
N LEU A 29 -10.94 -6.68 23.83
CA LEU A 29 -10.00 -6.77 24.94
C LEU A 29 -8.58 -6.39 24.49
N ALA A 30 -8.15 -6.86 23.32
CA ALA A 30 -6.87 -6.50 22.73
C ALA A 30 -6.78 -4.99 22.49
N GLU A 31 -7.82 -4.35 21.97
CA GLU A 31 -7.87 -2.89 21.79
C GLU A 31 -7.90 -2.12 23.12
N THR A 32 -8.38 -2.73 24.21
CA THR A 32 -8.34 -2.11 25.55
C THR A 32 -6.93 -2.12 26.13
N VAL A 33 -6.22 -3.23 25.97
CA VAL A 33 -4.85 -3.41 26.50
C VAL A 33 -3.79 -2.80 25.58
N TRP A 34 -4.01 -2.89 24.27
CA TRP A 34 -3.09 -2.46 23.22
C TRP A 34 -3.85 -1.73 22.11
N PRO A 35 -4.26 -0.47 22.34
CA PRO A 35 -5.12 0.23 21.41
C PRO A 35 -4.41 0.46 20.08
N THR A 36 -5.14 0.26 18.99
CA THR A 36 -4.67 0.60 17.65
C THR A 36 -4.46 2.10 17.56
N ARG A 37 -3.22 2.50 17.23
CA ARG A 37 -2.80 3.90 17.08
C ARG A 37 -2.32 4.17 15.67
N CYS A 38 -2.55 5.39 15.21
CA CYS A 38 -2.05 5.86 13.93
C CYS A 38 -0.53 5.91 13.96
N VAL A 39 0.12 5.24 13.01
CA VAL A 39 1.57 5.14 12.89
C VAL A 39 2.27 6.50 12.73
N ILE A 40 1.55 7.56 12.32
CA ILE A 40 2.13 8.91 12.15
C ILE A 40 1.86 9.79 13.39
N CYS A 41 0.60 9.91 13.81
CA CYS A 41 0.18 10.89 14.83
C CYS A 41 -0.31 10.28 16.15
N GLU A 42 -0.23 8.96 16.31
CA GLU A 42 -0.60 8.22 17.54
C GLU A 42 -2.09 8.32 17.96
N ARG A 43 -2.95 8.89 17.11
CA ARG A 43 -4.41 8.91 17.34
C ARG A 43 -4.98 7.50 17.37
N LEU A 44 -5.89 7.24 18.30
CA LEU A 44 -6.56 5.94 18.46
C LEU A 44 -7.54 5.62 17.31
N GLY A 45 -7.75 4.33 17.04
CA GLY A 45 -8.86 3.79 16.24
C GLY A 45 -8.51 3.38 14.81
N SER A 46 -7.31 3.71 14.31
CA SER A 46 -6.86 3.24 12.98
C SER A 46 -5.34 3.22 12.90
N VAL A 47 -4.77 2.25 12.19
CA VAL A 47 -3.32 2.12 11.99
C VAL A 47 -2.76 3.28 11.15
N LEU A 48 -3.56 3.78 10.20
CA LEU A 48 -3.29 5.02 9.47
C LEU A 48 -4.59 5.83 9.40
N CYS A 49 -4.65 6.94 10.14
CA CYS A 49 -5.85 7.76 10.16
C CYS A 49 -6.00 8.58 8.87
N GLU A 50 -7.24 8.90 8.51
CA GLU A 50 -7.57 9.58 7.26
C GLU A 50 -6.84 10.92 7.07
N ARG A 51 -6.68 11.69 8.15
CA ARG A 51 -5.92 12.94 8.13
C ARG A 51 -4.47 12.72 7.71
N CYS A 52 -3.80 11.73 8.32
CA CYS A 52 -2.42 11.43 8.01
C CYS A 52 -2.27 10.81 6.62
N ARG A 53 -3.23 9.97 6.21
CA ARG A 53 -3.28 9.39 4.86
C ARG A 53 -3.33 10.48 3.79
N ARG A 54 -4.27 11.42 3.89
CA ARG A 54 -4.41 12.53 2.91
C ARG A 54 -3.23 13.50 2.91
N ALA A 55 -2.53 13.63 4.03
CA ALA A 55 -1.40 14.54 4.18
C ALA A 55 -0.06 13.94 3.72
N LEU A 56 -0.04 12.69 3.22
CA LEU A 56 1.17 12.11 2.65
C LEU A 56 1.62 12.93 1.43
N PRO A 57 2.94 13.08 1.22
CA PRO A 57 3.48 13.84 0.10
C PRO A 57 3.38 12.99 -1.17
N TYR A 58 2.18 12.86 -1.72
CA TYR A 58 1.94 12.14 -2.96
C TYR A 58 2.66 12.81 -4.13
N ILE A 59 3.20 12.00 -5.04
CA ILE A 59 3.84 12.49 -6.25
C ILE A 59 2.74 12.80 -7.28
N ASP A 60 2.82 13.98 -7.87
CA ASP A 60 2.00 14.32 -9.03
C ASP A 60 2.49 13.53 -10.25
N GLN A 61 1.69 12.55 -10.68
CA GLN A 61 2.04 11.68 -11.80
C GLN A 61 2.11 12.45 -13.12
N TRP A 62 1.49 13.63 -13.22
CA TRP A 62 1.62 14.54 -14.38
C TRP A 62 2.93 15.31 -14.41
N MET A 63 3.75 15.24 -13.36
CA MET A 63 5.11 15.79 -13.36
C MET A 63 6.18 14.71 -13.30
N ALA A 64 5.77 13.49 -12.93
CA ALA A 64 6.66 12.36 -12.82
C ALA A 64 7.25 11.91 -14.17
N CYS A 65 8.45 11.33 -14.12
CA CYS A 65 9.02 10.66 -15.28
C CYS A 65 8.22 9.39 -15.58
N PRO A 66 7.70 9.19 -16.81
CA PRO A 66 6.96 7.97 -17.14
C PRO A 66 7.86 6.71 -17.20
N ARG A 67 9.19 6.88 -17.18
CA ARG A 67 10.15 5.78 -17.22
C ARG A 67 10.53 5.30 -15.83
N CYS A 68 11.07 6.18 -14.98
CA CYS A 68 11.55 5.81 -13.64
C CYS A 68 10.69 6.29 -12.46
N GLY A 69 9.65 7.09 -12.70
CA GLY A 69 8.80 7.62 -11.64
C GLY A 69 9.41 8.79 -10.84
N ALA A 70 10.54 9.36 -11.26
CA ALA A 70 11.12 10.53 -10.61
C ALA A 70 10.14 11.73 -10.64
N PRO A 71 9.90 12.43 -9.52
CA PRO A 71 8.73 13.31 -9.33
C PRO A 71 8.64 14.56 -10.20
N TYR A 72 9.74 14.97 -10.84
CA TYR A 72 9.80 16.16 -11.72
C TYR A 72 10.43 15.84 -13.08
N GLY A 73 10.41 14.56 -13.48
CA GLY A 73 11.13 14.09 -14.66
C GLY A 73 10.32 14.03 -15.95
N MET A 74 9.10 14.60 -16.02
CA MET A 74 8.28 14.54 -17.23
C MET A 74 8.96 15.17 -18.46
N ARG A 75 9.62 16.33 -18.29
CA ARG A 75 10.24 17.07 -19.41
C ARG A 75 11.72 16.77 -19.55
N GLN A 76 12.46 16.75 -18.44
CA GLN A 76 13.88 16.44 -18.42
C GLN A 76 14.21 15.73 -17.10
N CYS A 77 14.41 14.41 -17.15
CA CYS A 77 14.68 13.61 -15.97
C CYS A 77 16.18 13.60 -15.63
N THR A 78 16.51 13.88 -14.37
CA THR A 78 17.89 13.79 -13.86
C THR A 78 18.34 12.37 -13.57
N GLU A 79 17.43 11.40 -13.52
CA GLU A 79 17.75 10.00 -13.19
C GLU A 79 17.97 9.14 -14.44
N CYS A 80 17.18 9.37 -15.49
CA CYS A 80 17.22 8.55 -16.72
C CYS A 80 18.00 9.18 -17.89
N ASN A 81 18.56 10.38 -17.72
CA ASN A 81 19.34 10.96 -18.80
C ASN A 81 20.65 10.20 -18.99
N ARG A 82 21.21 10.27 -20.21
CA ARG A 82 22.45 9.56 -20.55
C ARG A 82 23.64 9.92 -19.67
N LEU A 83 23.71 11.15 -19.16
CA LEU A 83 24.83 11.56 -18.32
C LEU A 83 24.78 10.82 -16.97
N SER A 84 23.62 10.81 -16.32
CA SER A 84 23.43 10.13 -15.04
C SER A 84 23.58 8.61 -15.16
N LEU A 85 23.13 8.02 -16.27
CA LEU A 85 23.23 6.58 -16.49
C LEU A 85 24.68 6.12 -16.76
N ARG A 86 25.52 6.95 -17.39
CA ARG A 86 26.94 6.65 -17.63
C ARG A 86 27.70 6.33 -16.33
N ASP A 87 27.43 7.07 -15.27
CA ASP A 87 28.09 6.87 -13.97
C ASP A 87 27.69 5.53 -13.33
N THR A 88 26.55 4.97 -13.73
CA THR A 88 26.05 3.66 -13.27
C THR A 88 26.46 2.49 -14.16
N GLY A 89 27.08 2.76 -15.32
CA GLY A 89 27.46 1.73 -16.30
C GLY A 89 26.29 1.17 -17.12
N PHE A 90 25.13 1.82 -17.08
CA PHE A 90 23.96 1.45 -17.88
C PHE A 90 23.74 2.43 -19.03
N ASP A 91 23.31 1.92 -20.19
CA ASP A 91 22.87 2.76 -21.30
C ASP A 91 21.38 3.15 -21.18
N ASP A 92 20.63 2.37 -20.40
CA ASP A 92 19.20 2.54 -20.16
C ASP A 92 18.82 2.05 -18.75
N PRO A 93 17.74 2.54 -18.11
CA PRO A 93 17.32 2.06 -16.79
C PRO A 93 17.08 0.53 -16.81
N PRO A 94 17.47 -0.21 -15.76
CA PRO A 94 17.40 -1.67 -15.71
C PRO A 94 15.98 -2.21 -15.43
N PHE A 95 14.96 -1.53 -15.93
CA PHE A 95 13.54 -1.86 -15.78
C PHE A 95 12.74 -1.25 -16.94
N ASP A 96 11.63 -1.88 -17.30
CA ASP A 96 10.76 -1.39 -18.40
C ASP A 96 10.05 -0.09 -18.02
N ALA A 97 9.51 -0.04 -16.80
CA ALA A 97 8.89 1.14 -16.20
C ALA A 97 8.89 1.05 -14.67
N CYS A 98 8.88 2.19 -14.00
CA CYS A 98 8.73 2.31 -12.57
C CYS A 98 7.86 3.54 -12.24
N VAL A 99 7.03 3.43 -11.21
CA VAL A 99 6.21 4.52 -10.68
C VAL A 99 6.42 4.67 -9.18
N SER A 100 6.31 5.90 -8.67
CA SER A 100 6.42 6.19 -7.25
C SER A 100 5.17 6.90 -6.77
N ALA A 101 4.53 6.38 -5.72
CA ALA A 101 3.28 6.93 -5.21
C ALA A 101 3.48 8.21 -4.38
N ALA A 102 4.59 8.33 -3.65
CA ALA A 102 4.86 9.42 -2.73
C ALA A 102 6.36 9.69 -2.58
N PHE A 103 6.71 10.91 -2.17
CA PHE A 103 8.07 11.26 -1.79
C PHE A 103 8.50 10.52 -0.53
N PHE A 104 9.79 10.17 -0.49
CA PHE A 104 10.39 9.66 0.74
C PHE A 104 10.48 10.76 1.78
N SER A 105 9.58 10.70 2.77
CA SER A 105 9.53 11.60 3.92
C SER A 105 9.62 10.81 5.21
N SER A 106 9.81 11.48 6.35
CA SER A 106 9.79 10.81 7.66
C SER A 106 8.48 10.04 7.91
N ALA A 107 7.34 10.56 7.44
CA ALA A 107 6.04 9.91 7.55
C ALA A 107 5.97 8.62 6.70
N VAL A 108 6.36 8.70 5.42
CA VAL A 108 6.39 7.53 4.52
C VAL A 108 7.40 6.49 5.00
N ALA A 109 8.59 6.92 5.43
CA ALA A 109 9.61 6.04 6.00
C ALA A 109 9.13 5.33 7.27
N ARG A 110 8.32 6.00 8.09
CA ARG A 110 7.72 5.38 9.28
C ARG A 110 6.69 4.33 8.89
N ILE A 111 5.80 4.61 7.94
CA ILE A 111 4.85 3.63 7.41
C ILE A 111 5.58 2.39 6.89
N VAL A 112 6.59 2.57 6.03
CA VAL A 112 7.34 1.46 5.44
C VAL A 112 8.05 0.62 6.50
N ARG A 113 8.74 1.25 7.46
CA ARG A 113 9.42 0.52 8.55
C ARG A 113 8.45 -0.19 9.48
N THR A 114 7.34 0.44 9.85
CA THR A 114 6.33 -0.20 10.70
C THR A 114 5.68 -1.39 10.00
N HIS A 115 5.49 -1.31 8.68
CA HIS A 115 5.02 -2.45 7.88
C HIS A 115 6.08 -3.55 7.76
N LYS A 116 7.28 -3.21 7.25
CA LYS A 116 8.36 -4.14 6.91
C LYS A 116 9.03 -4.74 8.14
N ASP A 117 9.50 -3.89 9.04
CA ASP A 117 10.33 -4.28 10.19
C ASP A 117 9.47 -4.48 11.44
N GLY A 118 8.40 -3.70 11.59
CA GLY A 118 7.43 -3.81 12.68
C GLY A 118 6.34 -4.87 12.48
N GLY A 119 6.23 -5.45 11.28
CA GLY A 119 5.28 -6.52 10.98
C GLY A 119 3.80 -6.11 10.93
N GLU A 120 3.50 -4.81 10.88
CA GLU A 120 2.12 -4.31 10.81
C GLU A 120 1.54 -4.51 9.40
N ARG A 121 0.97 -5.70 9.17
CA ARG A 121 0.45 -6.10 7.86
C ARG A 121 -0.81 -5.33 7.44
N ARG A 122 -1.54 -4.70 8.37
CA ARG A 122 -2.75 -3.93 8.02
C ARG A 122 -2.44 -2.72 7.13
N LEU A 123 -1.23 -2.16 7.24
CA LEU A 123 -0.74 -1.08 6.37
C LEU A 123 -0.59 -1.47 4.90
N ALA A 124 -0.49 -2.77 4.59
CA ALA A 124 -0.33 -3.24 3.21
C ALA A 124 -1.47 -2.76 2.31
N ARG A 125 -2.69 -2.68 2.83
CA ARG A 125 -3.86 -2.19 2.07
C ARG A 125 -3.71 -0.72 1.69
N ASP A 126 -3.29 0.14 2.62
CA ASP A 126 -3.10 1.57 2.36
C ASP A 126 -1.94 1.80 1.37
N MET A 127 -0.85 1.06 1.51
CA MET A 127 0.30 1.11 0.60
C MET A 127 -0.09 0.65 -0.81
N ALA A 128 -0.75 -0.50 -0.93
CA ALA A 128 -1.19 -1.03 -2.21
C ALA A 128 -2.20 -0.08 -2.89
N TYR A 129 -3.11 0.53 -2.13
CA TYR A 129 -4.03 1.53 -2.66
C TYR A 129 -3.28 2.73 -3.24
N ALA A 130 -2.30 3.29 -2.51
CA ALA A 130 -1.51 4.41 -2.99
C ALA A 130 -0.70 4.06 -4.25
N MET A 131 -0.12 2.85 -4.31
CA MET A 131 0.58 2.35 -5.49
C MET A 131 -0.36 2.18 -6.68
N ALA A 132 -1.53 1.57 -6.48
CA ALA A 132 -2.53 1.38 -7.53
C ALA A 132 -3.02 2.71 -8.13
N CYS A 133 -3.20 3.74 -7.30
CA CYS A 133 -3.55 5.08 -7.79
C CYS A 133 -2.43 5.77 -8.58
N ALA A 134 -1.18 5.33 -8.44
CA ALA A 134 -0.03 5.91 -9.15
C ALA A 134 0.27 5.19 -10.47
N ILE A 135 -0.25 3.98 -10.68
CA ILE A 135 -0.07 3.23 -11.92
C ILE A 135 -0.92 3.89 -13.02
N PRO A 136 -0.34 4.24 -14.18
CA PRO A 136 -1.11 4.77 -15.30
C PRO A 136 -2.09 3.70 -15.83
N PRO A 137 -3.27 4.10 -16.33
CA PRO A 137 -4.19 3.16 -16.97
C PRO A 137 -3.57 2.59 -18.26
N ASP A 138 -3.88 1.32 -18.56
CA ASP A 138 -3.53 0.66 -19.84
C ASP A 138 -4.29 1.24 -21.03
#